data_AF-A0AB34ZCS7-F1
#
_entry.id   AF-A0AB34ZCS7-F1
#
_cell.length_a   1.000
_cell.length_b   1.000
_cell.length_c   1.000
_cell.angle_alpha   90.00
_cell.angle_beta   90.00
_cell.angle_gamma   90.00
#
_symmetry.space_group_name_H-M   'P 1'
#
loop_
_entity.id
_entity.type
_entity.pdbx_description
1 polymer ?
#
loop_
_entity_poly.entity_id
_entity_poly.type
_entity_poly.pdbx_seq_one_letter_code
_entity_poly.pdbx_strand_id
1 'polypeptide(L)' 'MILQLLEDWRRERRIRRLAELLRKAQGAGKKAVARSYWLDMKRECEGRSHRQVKRMERAGRLV' A
#
# COMPACT_ATOMS: atom_id res chain seq x y z
N MET A 1 3.94 -7.95 18.04
CA MET A 1 4.65 -6.70 18.44
C MET A 1 3.76 -5.52 18.07
N ILE A 2 3.23 -4.79 19.07
CA ILE A 2 2.15 -3.80 18.93
C ILE A 2 2.42 -2.73 17.85
N LEU A 3 3.68 -2.30 17.71
CA LEU A 3 4.09 -1.32 16.70
C LEU A 3 3.88 -1.79 15.25
N GLN A 4 4.02 -3.10 14.97
CA GLN A 4 3.78 -3.62 13.61
C GLN A 4 2.30 -3.64 13.25
N LEU A 5 1.45 -3.99 14.23
CA LEU A 5 0.00 -4.00 14.04
C LEU A 5 -0.51 -2.58 13.74
N LEU A 6 0.09 -1.55 14.37
CA LEU A 6 -0.21 -0.15 14.09
C LEU A 6 0.27 0.30 12.70
N GLU A 7 1.45 -0.13 12.27
CA GLU A 7 1.96 0.16 10.92
C GLU A 7 1.11 -0.49 9.84
N ASP A 8 0.76 -1.77 10.03
CA ASP A 8 -0.10 -2.53 9.12
C ASP A 8 -1.50 -1.89 9.04
N TRP A 9 -2.09 -1.52 10.20
CA TRP A 9 -3.36 -0.81 10.25
C TRP A 9 -3.31 0.54 9.54
N ARG A 10 -2.23 1.31 9.72
CA ARG A 10 -2.04 2.61 9.06
C ARG A 10 -1.92 2.44 7.54
N ARG A 11 -1.21 1.40 7.09
CA ARG A 11 -1.06 1.06 5.68
C ARG A 11 -2.39 0.64 5.07
N GLU A 12 -3.16 -0.22 5.74
CA GLU A 12 -4.50 -0.59 5.29
C GLU A 12 -5.42 0.62 5.13
N ARG A 13 -5.43 1.54 6.10
CA ARG A 13 -6.18 2.81 5.95
C ARG A 13 -5.73 3.62 4.75
N ARG A 14 -4.42 3.67 4.48
CA ARG A 14 -3.88 4.41 3.34
C ARG A 14 -4.32 3.81 2.01
N ILE A 15 -4.28 2.49 1.88
CA ILE A 15 -4.76 1.76 0.69
C ILE A 15 -6.25 2.04 0.46
N ARG A 16 -7.09 1.94 1.50
CA ARG A 16 -8.52 2.25 1.39
C ARG A 16 -8.77 3.68 0.91
N ARG A 17 -8.03 4.65 1.44
CA ARG A 17 -8.13 6.06 1.04
C ARG A 17 -7.73 6.28 -0.43
N LEU A 18 -6.65 5.64 -0.88
CA LEU A 18 -6.21 5.71 -2.28
C LEU A 18 -7.24 5.08 -3.22
N ALA A 19 -7.87 3.97 -2.83
CA ALA A 19 -8.94 3.34 -3.61
C ALA A 19 -10.19 4.21 -3.75
N GLU A 20 -10.56 4.98 -2.72
CA GLU A 20 -11.65 5.96 -2.80
C GLU A 20 -11.31 7.13 -3.72
N LEU A 21 -10.09 7.67 -3.60
CA LEU A 21 -9.61 8.76 -4.45
C LEU A 21 -9.51 8.34 -5.92
N LEU A 22 -9.06 7.11 -6.17
CA LEU A 22 -9.06 6.49 -7.48
C LEU A 22 -10.47 6.43 -8.08
N ARG A 23 -11.44 5.89 -7.34
CA ARG A 23 -12.84 5.81 -7.78
C ARG A 23 -13.43 7.18 -8.10
N LYS A 24 -13.18 8.18 -7.25
CA LYS A 24 -13.62 9.57 -7.49
C LYS A 24 -12.96 10.17 -8.74
N ALA A 25 -11.66 9.97 -8.94
CA ALA A 25 -10.94 10.47 -10.11
C ALA A 25 -11.40 9.78 -11.41
N GLN A 26 -11.69 8.48 -11.36
CA GLN A 26 -12.28 7.73 -12.47
C GLN A 26 -13.67 8.24 -12.82
N GLY A 27 -14.55 8.42 -11.82
CA GLY A 27 -15.89 8.97 -12.02
C GLY A 27 -15.88 10.40 -12.58
N ALA A 28 -14.87 11.20 -12.22
CA ALA A 28 -14.68 12.56 -12.74
C ALA A 28 -13.93 12.61 -14.10
N GLY A 29 -13.59 11.47 -14.71
CA GLY A 29 -12.86 11.42 -15.99
C GLY A 29 -11.39 11.86 -15.93
N LYS A 30 -10.83 12.08 -14.73
CA LYS A 30 -9.46 12.58 -14.52
C LYS A 30 -8.43 11.45 -14.63
N LYS A 31 -8.20 10.95 -15.84
CA LYS A 31 -7.36 9.76 -16.11
C LYS A 31 -5.93 9.85 -15.54
N ALA A 32 -5.26 11.00 -15.66
CA ALA A 32 -3.90 11.20 -15.13
C ALA A 32 -3.85 11.08 -13.60
N VAL A 33 -4.84 11.67 -12.92
CA VAL A 33 -4.98 11.65 -11.46
C VAL A 33 -5.39 10.26 -10.97
N ALA A 34 -6.25 9.56 -11.70
CA ALA A 34 -6.57 8.17 -11.40
C ALA A 34 -5.32 7.29 -11.51
N ARG A 35 -4.50 7.48 -12.54
CA ARG A 35 -3.24 6.73 -12.71
C ARG A 35 -2.26 6.99 -11.57
N SER A 36 -2.13 8.23 -11.09
CA SER A 36 -1.25 8.52 -9.95
C SER A 36 -1.73 7.80 -8.68
N TYR A 37 -3.03 7.86 -8.36
CA TYR A 37 -3.58 7.14 -7.20
C TYR A 37 -3.41 5.63 -7.30
N TRP A 38 -3.53 5.06 -8.51
CA TRP A 38 -3.28 3.64 -8.73
C TRP A 38 -1.81 3.28 -8.49
N LEU A 39 -0.86 4.10 -8.97
CA LEU A 39 0.58 3.87 -8.75
C LEU A 39 0.95 3.95 -7.27
N ASP A 40 0.40 4.93 -6.54
CA ASP A 40 0.62 5.07 -5.11
C ASP A 40 0.03 3.88 -4.33
N MET A 41 -1.16 3.42 -4.72
CA MET A 41 -1.80 2.25 -4.11
C MET A 41 -0.98 0.99 -4.37
N LYS A 42 -0.49 0.81 -5.60
CA LYS A 42 0.40 -0.30 -5.99
C LYS A 42 1.67 -0.30 -5.15
N ARG A 43 2.33 0.86 -4.97
CA ARG A 43 3.53 1.00 -4.12
C ARG A 43 3.26 0.64 -2.66
N GLU A 44 2.11 1.02 -2.11
CA GLU A 44 1.75 0.65 -0.73
C GLU A 44 1.44 -0.85 -0.59
N CYS A 45 0.86 -1.47 -1.61
CA CYS A 45 0.66 -2.93 -1.66
C CYS A 45 1.98 -3.70 -1.82
N GLU A 46 2.91 -3.18 -2.61
CA GLU A 46 4.22 -3.79 -2.87
C GLU A 46 5.24 -3.54 -1.74
N GLY A 47 5.06 -2.44 -1.01
CA GLY A 47 5.88 -2.10 0.14
C GLY A 47 5.77 -3.17 1.20
N ARG A 48 6.79 -4.02 1.36
CA ARG A 48 6.88 -4.93 2.51
C ARG A 48 7.30 -4.11 3.74
N SER A 49 6.74 -4.39 4.93
CA SER A 49 7.24 -3.76 6.16
C SER A 49 8.72 -4.14 6.35
N HIS A 50 9.57 -3.22 6.81
CA HIS A 50 11.00 -3.48 7.03
C HIS A 50 11.25 -4.72 7.93
N ARG A 51 10.35 -4.97 8.90
CA ARG A 51 10.41 -6.17 9.74
C ARG A 51 9.85 -7.42 9.06
N GLN A 52 8.94 -7.27 8.10
CA GLN A 52 8.44 -8.37 7.27
C GLN A 52 9.53 -8.82 6.28
N VAL A 53 10.25 -7.87 5.69
CA VAL A 53 11.50 -8.13 4.94
C VAL A 53 12.50 -8.86 5.83
N LYS A 54 12.84 -8.35 7.02
CA LYS A 54 13.75 -9.04 7.95
C LYS A 54 13.28 -10.43 8.39
N ARG A 55 11.96 -10.66 8.51
CA ARG A 55 11.40 -12.00 8.78
C ARG A 55 11.52 -12.93 7.59
N MET A 56 11.30 -12.42 6.38
CA MET A 56 11.45 -13.18 5.14
C MET A 56 12.91 -13.51 4.83
N GLU A 57 13.83 -12.57 5.11
CA GLU A 57 15.29 -12.76 5.05
C GLU A 57 15.71 -13.86 6.02
N ARG A 58 15.28 -13.78 7.29
CA ARG A 58 15.54 -14.83 8.29
C ARG A 58 14.92 -16.17 7.96
N ALA A 59 13.76 -16.18 7.29
CA ALA A 59 13.07 -17.39 6.88
C ALA A 59 13.61 -17.99 5.56
N GLY A 60 14.64 -17.39 4.95
CA GLY A 60 15.23 -17.86 3.68
C GLY A 60 14.27 -17.77 2.48
N ARG A 61 13.25 -16.90 2.54
CA ARG A 61 12.19 -16.78 1.52
C ARG A 61 12.32 -15.53 0.64
N LEU A 62 13.47 -14.86 0.70
CA LEU A 62 13.85 -13.80 -0.23
C LEU A 62 14.89 -14.39 -1.18
N VAL A 63 14.42 -14.80 -2.36
CA VAL A 63 15.22 -14.99 -3.58
C VAL A 63 14.89 -13.81 -4.49
#